data_AF-A0A9W8J3M8-F1
#
_entry.id   AF-A0A9W8J3M8-F1
#
_cell.length_a   1.000
_cell.length_b   1.000
_cell.length_c   1.000
_cell.angle_alpha   90.00
_cell.angle_beta   90.00
_cell.angle_gamma   90.00
#
_symmetry.space_group_name_H-M   'P 1'
#
loop_
_entity.id
_entity.type
_entity.pdbx_description
1 polymer ?
#
loop_
_entity_poly.entity_id
_entity_poly.type
_entity_poly.pdbx_seq_one_letter_code
_entity_poly.pdbx_strand_id
1 'polypeptide(L)'
;MIDTQVVGMNWIEVPAGKYTLIDQAKKKTTCQIEIDVPYHAFISHAPEGQWSKIAPLRILSFDIECAGRKGVFPEPNVDPSLFEPTDSRLTTGTFTGESQPFIRNVFTLNSCSHIVGSQVLSFKEEDKLLEKWRDFVEEVDPDVVIGYNISNFDFPYLMDRAKALNVKKFPYLGRFKQIKSEVKNTHFSSRAFGQRDSKETTLDGRLQLDVLQFMQREHKLRSYSLNSVCAQFLGEQKEDVHHSVITELQNGTPESRRRLAIYCLKDAYLPQRLMDKLMCFVNYTEMARVTGVPFNFLLSRGQSIKVLSQLYRKANSEGYIIPSSKGEGKSTLPPSVF
;
A
#
# COMPACT_ATOMS: atom_id res chain seq x y z
N MET A 1 18.78 9.43 -10.63
CA MET A 1 19.24 8.55 -9.53
C MET A 1 20.69 8.15 -9.72
N ILE A 2 21.05 7.45 -10.80
CA ILE A 2 22.45 7.01 -11.02
C ILE A 2 23.40 8.22 -11.14
N ASP A 3 23.12 9.14 -12.06
CA ASP A 3 23.99 10.31 -12.34
C ASP A 3 24.16 11.23 -11.13
N THR A 4 23.10 11.38 -10.33
CA THR A 4 23.05 12.21 -9.12
C THR A 4 23.39 11.43 -7.84
N GLN A 5 23.85 10.18 -7.96
CA GLN A 5 24.23 9.30 -6.85
C GLN A 5 23.12 9.07 -5.80
N VAL A 6 21.85 9.28 -6.16
CA VAL A 6 20.69 9.01 -5.29
C VAL A 6 20.39 7.52 -5.31
N VAL A 7 20.37 6.88 -4.14
CA VAL A 7 19.93 5.49 -3.93
C VAL A 7 18.48 5.43 -3.43
N GLY A 8 17.92 4.22 -3.27
CA GLY A 8 16.61 4.06 -2.65
C GLY A 8 16.65 4.42 -1.17
N MET A 9 15.57 5.03 -0.66
CA MET A 9 15.45 5.41 0.76
C MET A 9 16.60 6.30 1.27
N ASN A 10 17.01 7.27 0.43
CA ASN A 10 18.16 8.13 0.67
C ASN A 10 17.80 9.45 1.36
N TRP A 11 18.78 10.06 2.04
CA TRP A 11 18.68 11.46 2.49
C TRP A 11 19.14 12.41 1.39
N ILE A 12 18.31 13.42 1.11
CA ILE A 12 18.60 14.49 0.17
C ILE A 12 18.57 15.81 0.95
N GLU A 13 19.61 16.62 0.77
CA GLU A 13 19.69 17.96 1.30
C GLU A 13 19.57 18.97 0.17
N VAL A 14 18.80 20.03 0.38
CA VAL A 14 18.69 21.14 -0.57
C VAL A 14 19.19 22.40 0.12
N PRO A 15 20.37 22.92 -0.25
CA PRO A 15 20.96 24.08 0.40
C PRO A 15 20.09 25.33 0.30
N ALA A 16 20.23 26.24 1.28
CA ALA A 16 19.53 27.52 1.27
C ALA A 16 19.84 28.31 -0.03
N GLY A 17 18.81 28.91 -0.62
CA GLY A 17 18.93 29.67 -1.88
C GLY A 17 19.06 28.80 -3.14
N LYS A 18 19.01 27.47 -3.03
CA LYS A 18 19.04 26.53 -4.18
C LYS A 18 17.67 25.99 -4.58
N TYR A 19 16.60 26.43 -3.91
CA TYR A 19 15.24 26.01 -4.17
C TYR A 19 14.29 27.19 -4.22
N THR A 20 13.18 27.00 -4.95
CA THR A 20 12.04 27.92 -4.95
C THR A 20 10.88 27.25 -4.24
N LEU A 21 10.30 27.91 -3.24
CA LEU A 21 9.07 27.43 -2.59
C LEU A 21 7.89 27.69 -3.51
N ILE A 22 7.01 26.69 -3.65
CA ILE A 22 5.79 26.84 -4.42
C ILE A 22 4.71 27.49 -3.56
N ASP A 23 4.15 28.59 -4.07
CA ASP A 23 3.03 29.28 -3.44
C ASP A 23 1.87 28.32 -3.16
N GLN A 24 1.19 28.50 -2.02
CA GLN A 24 0.09 27.63 -1.60
C GLN A 24 -1.01 27.49 -2.66
N ALA A 25 -1.32 28.57 -3.39
CA ALA A 25 -2.31 28.58 -4.47
C ALA A 25 -1.89 27.79 -5.72
N LYS A 26 -0.57 27.58 -5.92
CA LYS A 26 0.00 26.87 -7.07
C LYS A 26 0.36 25.41 -6.76
N LYS A 27 0.35 25.01 -5.48
CA LYS A 27 0.71 23.65 -5.05
C LYS A 27 -0.15 22.59 -5.74
N LYS A 28 0.52 21.66 -6.42
CA LYS A 28 -0.11 20.50 -7.09
C LYS A 28 -0.28 19.32 -6.14
N THR A 29 0.42 19.33 -5.02
CA THR A 29 0.41 18.25 -4.02
C THR A 29 -0.29 18.67 -2.74
N THR A 30 -0.61 17.68 -1.90
CA THR A 30 -1.09 17.88 -0.52
C THR A 30 0.05 18.02 0.49
N CYS A 31 1.31 17.99 0.04
CA CYS A 31 2.48 18.09 0.91
C CYS A 31 2.56 19.45 1.62
N GLN A 32 3.07 19.43 2.85
CA GLN A 32 3.32 20.65 3.63
C GLN A 32 4.33 21.57 2.93
N ILE A 33 5.36 20.99 2.30
CA ILE A 33 6.41 21.70 1.58
C ILE A 33 6.44 21.18 0.14
N GLU A 34 6.37 22.10 -0.83
CA GLU A 34 6.52 21.82 -2.25
C GLU A 34 7.58 22.80 -2.78
N ILE A 35 8.65 22.26 -3.37
CA ILE A 35 9.81 23.03 -3.83
C ILE A 35 10.18 22.64 -5.25
N ASP A 36 10.65 23.63 -6.02
CA ASP A 36 11.33 23.41 -7.29
C ASP A 36 12.84 23.54 -7.09
N VAL A 37 13.58 22.54 -7.55
CA VAL A 37 15.04 22.42 -7.37
C VAL A 37 15.67 21.91 -8.67
N PRO A 38 16.69 22.59 -9.22
CA PRO A 38 17.48 22.03 -10.33
C PRO A 38 18.18 20.74 -9.91
N TYR A 39 18.25 19.75 -10.80
CA TYR A 39 18.78 18.41 -10.46
C TYR A 39 20.23 18.39 -9.96
N HIS A 40 21.02 19.42 -10.28
CA HIS A 40 22.42 19.57 -9.88
C HIS A 40 22.59 20.39 -8.59
N ALA A 41 21.50 20.89 -8.01
CA ALA A 41 21.53 21.83 -6.89
C ALA A 41 21.27 21.18 -5.53
N PHE A 42 20.76 19.94 -5.50
CA PHE A 42 20.62 19.17 -4.26
C PHE A 42 21.87 18.32 -4.00
N ILE A 43 22.07 17.94 -2.74
CA ILE A 43 23.14 17.07 -2.28
C ILE A 43 22.53 15.71 -1.93
N SER A 44 23.03 14.66 -2.56
CA SER A 44 22.69 13.27 -2.22
C SER A 44 23.69 12.77 -1.18
N HIS A 45 23.22 12.49 0.04
CA HIS A 45 24.09 11.94 1.07
C HIS A 45 24.19 10.42 0.92
N ALA A 46 25.37 9.83 1.15
CA ALA A 46 25.46 8.38 1.26
C ALA A 46 24.77 7.91 2.56
N PRO A 47 24.07 6.77 2.59
CA PRO A 47 23.32 6.30 3.76
C PRO A 47 24.22 5.71 4.86
N GLU A 48 25.25 6.44 5.26
CA GLU A 48 26.27 6.05 6.23
C GLU A 48 26.32 7.07 7.38
N GLY A 49 26.85 6.65 8.54
CA GLY A 49 26.97 7.51 9.72
C GLY A 49 25.64 8.17 10.10
N GLN A 50 25.63 9.50 10.22
CA GLN A 50 24.41 10.26 10.58
C GLN A 50 23.26 10.17 9.57
N TRP A 51 23.56 9.82 8.32
CA TRP A 51 22.58 9.70 7.22
C TRP A 51 22.06 8.26 7.05
N SER A 52 22.46 7.33 7.92
CA SER A 52 21.90 5.98 7.97
C SER A 52 20.52 5.92 8.64
N LYS A 53 20.14 6.95 9.40
CA LYS A 53 18.86 7.01 10.12
C LYS A 53 17.66 6.89 9.17
N ILE A 54 16.55 6.37 9.68
CA ILE A 54 15.28 6.30 8.96
C ILE A 54 14.39 7.44 9.46
N ALA A 55 13.69 8.13 8.56
CA ALA A 55 12.74 9.17 8.92
C ALA A 55 11.56 8.59 9.74
N PRO A 56 10.87 9.39 10.57
CA PRO A 56 9.69 8.95 11.31
C PRO A 56 8.47 8.85 10.37
N LEU A 57 8.46 7.82 9.53
CA LEU A 57 7.44 7.61 8.51
C LEU A 57 6.09 7.24 9.15
N ARG A 58 5.01 7.79 8.60
CA ARG A 58 3.65 7.42 8.97
C ARG A 58 3.23 6.17 8.21
N ILE A 59 3.01 5.08 8.93
CA ILE A 59 2.57 3.81 8.34
C ILE A 59 1.08 3.65 8.57
N LEU A 60 0.27 3.48 7.53
CA LEU A 60 -1.15 3.14 7.61
C LEU A 60 -1.32 1.65 7.28
N SER A 61 -1.74 0.86 8.25
CA SER A 61 -2.23 -0.50 8.00
C SER A 61 -3.75 -0.52 7.94
N PHE A 62 -4.33 -1.11 6.89
CA PHE A 62 -5.77 -1.22 6.74
C PHE A 62 -6.24 -2.58 6.21
N ASP A 63 -7.53 -2.81 6.42
CA ASP A 63 -8.29 -4.00 6.04
C ASP A 63 -9.74 -3.59 5.77
N ILE A 64 -10.44 -4.33 4.91
CA ILE A 64 -11.87 -4.13 4.64
C ILE A 64 -12.71 -5.38 4.86
N GLU A 65 -13.96 -5.15 5.27
CA GLU A 65 -15.00 -6.17 5.32
C GLU A 65 -16.11 -5.87 4.32
N CYS A 66 -16.64 -6.92 3.68
CA CYS A 66 -17.72 -6.81 2.70
C CYS A 66 -18.84 -7.80 3.03
N ALA A 67 -20.07 -7.31 3.11
CA ALA A 67 -21.24 -8.15 3.35
C ALA A 67 -21.75 -8.71 2.01
N GLY A 68 -21.38 -9.96 1.72
CA GLY A 68 -21.74 -10.66 0.47
C GLY A 68 -23.04 -11.46 0.53
N ARG A 69 -23.48 -11.94 -0.64
CA ARG A 69 -24.55 -12.94 -0.76
C ARG A 69 -24.02 -14.30 -0.32
N LYS A 70 -24.85 -15.12 0.34
CA LYS A 70 -24.44 -16.45 0.82
C LYS A 70 -23.91 -17.31 -0.35
N GLY A 71 -22.68 -17.81 -0.20
CA GLY A 71 -22.02 -18.68 -1.19
C GLY A 71 -21.42 -17.94 -2.40
N VAL A 72 -21.49 -16.60 -2.46
CA VAL A 72 -20.93 -15.80 -3.56
C VAL A 72 -19.83 -14.90 -3.01
N PHE A 73 -18.67 -14.90 -3.66
CA PHE A 73 -17.58 -13.99 -3.31
C PHE A 73 -18.03 -12.52 -3.52
N PRO A 74 -17.59 -11.56 -2.68
CA PRO A 74 -18.02 -10.17 -2.83
C PRO A 74 -17.75 -9.59 -4.22
N GLU A 75 -18.78 -9.03 -4.83
CA GLU A 75 -18.72 -8.40 -6.16
C GLU A 75 -19.00 -6.90 -6.01
N PRO A 76 -18.13 -6.01 -6.55
CA PRO A 76 -18.25 -4.57 -6.32
C PRO A 76 -19.47 -3.93 -7.01
N ASN A 77 -19.95 -4.55 -8.10
CA ASN A 77 -20.98 -3.99 -8.98
C ASN A 77 -22.41 -4.46 -8.67
N VAL A 78 -22.61 -5.29 -7.63
CA VAL A 78 -23.96 -5.72 -7.27
C VAL A 78 -24.66 -4.57 -6.55
N ASP A 79 -25.68 -4.03 -7.23
CA ASP A 79 -26.50 -2.91 -6.78
C ASP A 79 -27.20 -3.20 -5.44
N PRO A 80 -27.15 -2.29 -4.44
CA PRO A 80 -27.95 -2.39 -3.21
C PRO A 80 -29.47 -2.25 -3.43
N SER A 81 -29.93 -2.06 -4.67
CA SER A 81 -31.23 -1.49 -4.98
C SER A 81 -32.39 -2.49 -5.09
N LEU A 82 -32.20 -3.79 -4.80
CA LEU A 82 -33.34 -4.72 -4.84
C LEU A 82 -33.56 -5.65 -3.65
N PHE A 83 -32.57 -5.93 -2.79
CA PHE A 83 -32.81 -6.73 -1.59
C PHE A 83 -31.75 -6.42 -0.54
N GLU A 84 -32.14 -5.66 0.49
CA GLU A 84 -31.36 -5.35 1.69
C GLU A 84 -30.07 -4.53 1.43
N PRO A 85 -29.66 -3.64 2.34
CA PRO A 85 -28.46 -2.81 2.14
C PRO A 85 -27.18 -3.66 2.23
N THR A 86 -26.84 -4.38 1.16
CA THR A 86 -25.55 -5.02 0.97
C THR A 86 -24.54 -3.94 0.57
N ASP A 87 -23.75 -3.49 1.55
CA ASP A 87 -22.28 -3.50 1.51
C ASP A 87 -21.74 -2.59 2.63
N SER A 88 -21.40 -3.16 3.78
CA SER A 88 -20.89 -2.43 4.93
C SER A 88 -19.39 -2.57 5.03
N ARG A 89 -18.68 -1.48 4.73
CA ARG A 89 -17.23 -1.43 4.88
C ARG A 89 -16.89 -1.15 6.32
N LEU A 90 -15.99 -1.96 6.84
CA LEU A 90 -15.07 -1.49 7.85
C LEU A 90 -13.78 -1.06 7.19
N THR A 91 -13.21 0.04 7.63
CA THR A 91 -11.81 0.31 7.32
C THR A 91 -11.14 0.80 8.59
N THR A 92 -10.06 0.12 8.93
CA THR A 92 -9.26 0.46 10.10
C THR A 92 -7.93 1.04 9.64
N GLY A 93 -7.44 2.08 10.30
CA GLY A 93 -6.05 2.53 10.16
C GLY A 93 -5.31 2.45 11.47
N THR A 94 -4.19 1.72 11.52
CA THR A 94 -3.21 1.88 12.61
C THR A 94 -2.04 2.72 12.12
N PHE A 95 -1.75 3.83 12.82
CA PHE A 95 -0.63 4.71 12.49
C PHE A 95 0.53 4.55 13.47
N THR A 96 1.69 4.13 13.00
CA THR A 96 2.87 3.90 13.86
C THR A 96 4.01 4.86 13.54
N GLY A 97 4.46 5.60 14.56
CA GLY A 97 5.81 6.20 14.63
C GLY A 97 6.64 5.65 15.81
N GLU A 98 6.03 4.80 16.65
CA GLU A 98 6.58 4.22 17.89
C GLU A 98 6.05 2.78 18.08
N SER A 99 6.34 2.14 19.22
CA SER A 99 5.92 0.76 19.55
C SER A 99 4.40 0.51 19.58
N GLN A 100 3.57 1.55 19.53
CA GLN A 100 2.11 1.45 19.51
C GLN A 100 1.47 2.43 18.51
N PRO A 101 0.31 2.07 17.94
CA PRO A 101 -0.37 2.96 17.02
C PRO A 101 -1.04 4.14 17.75
N PHE A 102 -0.84 5.36 17.22
CA PHE A 102 -1.38 6.60 17.81
C PHE A 102 -2.80 6.93 17.32
N ILE A 103 -3.22 6.40 16.18
CA ILE A 103 -4.62 6.41 15.72
C ILE A 103 -5.08 4.96 15.55
N ARG A 104 -6.28 4.69 16.07
CA ARG A 104 -7.05 3.46 15.88
C ARG A 104 -8.49 3.89 15.63
N ASN A 105 -8.97 3.66 14.41
CA ASN A 105 -10.33 4.01 14.05
C ASN A 105 -10.99 2.89 13.27
N VAL A 106 -12.31 2.97 13.19
CA VAL A 106 -13.12 2.09 12.37
C VAL A 106 -14.25 2.89 11.76
N PHE A 107 -14.30 2.89 10.43
CA PHE A 107 -15.42 3.46 9.66
C PHE A 107 -16.48 2.36 9.53
N THR A 108 -17.73 2.59 9.90
CA THR A 108 -18.79 1.56 9.83
C THR A 108 -19.98 2.04 9.03
N LEU A 109 -20.61 1.16 8.27
CA LEU A 109 -21.98 1.40 7.81
C LEU A 109 -22.96 1.00 8.92
N ASN A 110 -23.96 1.84 9.15
CA ASN A 110 -24.88 1.80 10.29
C ASN A 110 -24.19 2.04 11.65
N SER A 111 -25.00 2.16 12.70
CA SER A 111 -24.55 2.43 14.07
C SER A 111 -23.73 1.27 14.64
N CYS A 112 -22.61 1.56 15.29
CA CYS A 112 -21.77 0.56 15.94
C CYS A 112 -21.56 0.94 17.41
N SER A 113 -21.65 -0.04 18.32
CA SER A 113 -21.44 0.21 19.74
C SER A 113 -19.97 0.56 20.03
N HIS A 114 -19.75 1.39 21.06
CA HIS A 114 -18.42 1.93 21.40
C HIS A 114 -17.35 0.85 21.62
N ILE A 115 -16.14 1.09 21.11
CA ILE A 115 -14.98 0.22 21.26
C ILE A 115 -13.92 0.96 22.08
N VAL A 116 -13.54 0.38 23.22
CA VAL A 116 -12.53 0.98 24.10
C VAL A 116 -11.21 1.11 23.36
N GLY A 117 -10.65 2.31 23.33
CA GLY A 117 -9.34 2.59 22.71
C GLY A 117 -9.36 2.74 21.19
N SER A 118 -10.54 2.78 20.55
CA SER A 118 -10.70 3.02 19.11
C SER A 118 -11.82 4.02 18.83
N GLN A 119 -11.63 4.89 17.84
CA GLN A 119 -12.67 5.79 17.36
C GLN A 119 -13.61 5.07 16.39
N VAL A 120 -14.92 5.08 16.68
CA VAL A 120 -15.95 4.51 15.79
C VAL A 120 -16.62 5.64 15.01
N LEU A 121 -16.53 5.61 13.68
CA LEU A 121 -17.17 6.56 12.78
C LEU A 121 -18.27 5.85 11.99
N SER A 122 -19.53 6.07 12.37
CA SER A 122 -20.67 5.40 11.74
C SER A 122 -21.36 6.28 10.69
N PHE A 123 -21.65 5.70 9.53
CA PHE A 123 -22.30 6.35 8.38
C PHE A 123 -23.57 5.61 7.99
N LYS A 124 -24.57 6.33 7.47
CA LYS A 124 -25.80 5.72 6.95
C LYS A 124 -25.68 5.30 5.49
N GLU A 125 -24.85 6.00 4.74
CA GLU A 125 -24.67 5.82 3.30
C GLU A 125 -23.21 5.46 3.02
N GLU A 126 -23.00 4.50 2.11
CA GLU A 126 -21.68 3.94 1.81
C GLU A 126 -20.80 4.92 1.02
N ASP A 127 -21.39 5.76 0.16
CA ASP A 127 -20.70 6.83 -0.54
C ASP A 127 -20.03 7.80 0.44
N LYS A 128 -20.75 8.19 1.51
CA LYS A 128 -20.23 9.06 2.59
C LYS A 128 -19.11 8.40 3.37
N LEU A 129 -19.22 7.10 3.63
CA LEU A 129 -18.15 6.33 4.26
C LEU A 129 -16.88 6.38 3.41
N LEU A 130 -17.00 6.12 2.10
CA LEU A 130 -15.86 6.13 1.18
C LEU A 130 -15.24 7.52 1.02
N GLU A 131 -16.05 8.56 0.87
CA GLU A 131 -15.57 9.94 0.86
C GLU A 131 -14.79 10.27 2.13
N LYS A 132 -15.33 9.88 3.30
CA LYS A 132 -14.70 10.16 4.59
C LYS A 132 -13.44 9.35 4.85
N TRP A 133 -13.38 8.10 4.41
CA TRP A 133 -12.14 7.32 4.49
C TRP A 133 -11.05 7.91 3.61
N ARG A 134 -11.38 8.31 2.37
CA ARG A 134 -10.42 8.99 1.49
C ARG A 134 -9.97 10.32 2.10
N ASP A 135 -10.87 11.12 2.66
CA ASP A 135 -10.53 12.39 3.31
C ASP A 135 -9.60 12.17 4.50
N PHE A 136 -9.84 11.12 5.27
CA PHE A 136 -8.97 10.69 6.35
C PHE A 136 -7.56 10.31 5.87
N VAL A 137 -7.43 9.56 4.77
CA VAL A 137 -6.11 9.25 4.19
C VAL A 137 -5.37 10.51 3.75
N GLU A 138 -6.09 11.48 3.16
CA GLU A 138 -5.52 12.79 2.78
C GLU A 138 -5.05 13.59 4.01
N GLU A 139 -5.86 13.61 5.08
CA GLU A 139 -5.59 14.37 6.30
C GLU A 139 -4.42 13.79 7.11
N VAL A 140 -4.37 12.47 7.29
CA VAL A 140 -3.29 11.84 8.06
C VAL A 140 -1.99 11.73 7.26
N ASP A 141 -2.09 11.73 5.93
CA ASP A 141 -0.97 11.70 5.00
C ASP A 141 0.06 10.58 5.27
N PRO A 142 -0.32 9.28 5.15
CA PRO A 142 0.61 8.17 5.36
C PRO A 142 1.73 8.12 4.30
N ASP A 143 2.95 7.85 4.75
CA ASP A 143 4.11 7.62 3.89
C ASP A 143 4.12 6.19 3.34
N VAL A 144 3.66 5.22 4.12
CA VAL A 144 3.61 3.80 3.77
C VAL A 144 2.20 3.27 4.01
N VAL A 145 1.62 2.60 3.02
CA VAL A 145 0.36 1.89 3.17
C VAL A 145 0.61 0.39 3.15
N ILE A 146 0.16 -0.29 4.19
CA ILE A 146 0.33 -1.73 4.38
C ILE A 146 -1.01 -2.40 4.64
N GLY A 147 -1.00 -3.73 4.61
CA GLY A 147 -2.15 -4.58 4.88
C GLY A 147 -1.85 -6.00 4.42
N TYR A 148 -2.87 -6.85 4.34
CA TYR A 148 -2.73 -8.22 3.86
C TYR A 148 -3.63 -8.46 2.66
N ASN A 149 -3.04 -8.65 1.47
CA ASN A 149 -3.77 -8.80 0.20
C ASN A 149 -4.43 -7.51 -0.35
N ILE A 150 -4.00 -6.35 0.13
CA ILE A 150 -4.50 -5.02 -0.29
C ILE A 150 -4.35 -4.75 -1.78
N SER A 151 -3.32 -5.31 -2.41
CA SER A 151 -3.03 -5.04 -3.82
C SER A 151 -4.02 -5.73 -4.76
N ASN A 152 -4.44 -6.95 -4.40
CA ASN A 152 -5.27 -7.80 -5.25
C ASN A 152 -6.75 -7.77 -4.87
N PHE A 153 -7.08 -7.45 -3.63
CA PHE A 153 -8.45 -7.41 -3.14
C PHE A 153 -8.87 -6.00 -2.72
N ASP A 154 -8.34 -5.45 -1.63
CA ASP A 154 -8.90 -4.27 -0.99
C ASP A 154 -8.93 -3.05 -1.90
N PHE A 155 -7.79 -2.63 -2.47
CA PHE A 155 -7.76 -1.48 -3.37
C PHE A 155 -8.61 -1.69 -4.63
N PRO A 156 -8.46 -2.79 -5.40
CA PRO A 156 -9.34 -3.06 -6.53
C PRO A 156 -10.83 -2.99 -6.19
N TYR A 157 -11.23 -3.61 -5.08
CA TYR A 157 -12.61 -3.64 -4.63
C TYR A 157 -13.12 -2.25 -4.26
N LEU A 158 -12.33 -1.49 -3.49
CA LEU A 158 -12.67 -0.12 -3.10
C LEU A 158 -12.84 0.79 -4.32
N MET A 159 -11.94 0.68 -5.29
CA MET A 159 -11.95 1.47 -6.54
C MET A 159 -13.15 1.14 -7.43
N ASP A 160 -13.42 -0.15 -7.64
CA ASP A 160 -14.55 -0.60 -8.45
C ASP A 160 -15.89 -0.21 -7.80
N ARG A 161 -16.01 -0.33 -6.47
CA ARG A 161 -17.22 0.12 -5.77
C ARG A 161 -17.40 1.63 -5.82
N ALA A 162 -16.35 2.39 -5.56
CA ALA A 162 -16.44 3.85 -5.61
C ALA A 162 -16.90 4.31 -7.01
N LYS A 163 -16.50 3.59 -8.06
CA LYS A 163 -17.01 3.79 -9.42
C LYS A 163 -18.49 3.42 -9.54
N ALA A 164 -18.92 2.27 -9.00
CA ALA A 164 -20.32 1.84 -9.01
C ALA A 164 -21.25 2.83 -8.27
N LEU A 165 -20.82 3.36 -7.13
CA LEU A 165 -21.55 4.35 -6.33
C LEU A 165 -21.34 5.81 -6.81
N ASN A 166 -20.61 6.02 -7.90
CA ASN A 166 -20.30 7.34 -8.46
C ASN A 166 -19.60 8.30 -7.46
N VAL A 167 -18.76 7.77 -6.57
CA VAL A 167 -17.93 8.53 -5.62
C VAL A 167 -16.71 9.10 -6.33
N LYS A 168 -16.91 10.18 -7.08
CA LYS A 168 -15.89 10.79 -7.95
C LYS A 168 -14.62 11.22 -7.21
N LYS A 169 -14.73 11.50 -5.91
CA LYS A 169 -13.64 11.99 -5.06
C LYS A 169 -12.71 10.87 -4.55
N PHE A 170 -13.19 9.63 -4.53
CA PHE A 170 -12.48 8.48 -3.97
C PHE A 170 -11.16 8.12 -4.66
N PRO A 171 -11.04 8.09 -6.01
CA PRO A 171 -9.84 7.61 -6.69
C PRO A 171 -8.65 8.60 -6.60
N TYR A 172 -8.69 9.61 -5.75
CA TYR A 172 -7.58 10.54 -5.52
C TYR A 172 -6.90 10.21 -4.19
N LEU A 173 -6.17 9.08 -4.15
CA LEU A 173 -5.56 8.55 -2.93
C LEU A 173 -4.06 8.89 -2.81
N GLY A 174 -3.40 9.28 -3.91
CA GLY A 174 -2.02 9.77 -3.91
C GLY A 174 -1.87 11.17 -3.29
N ARG A 175 -0.63 11.67 -3.24
CA ARG A 175 -0.31 13.04 -2.76
C ARG A 175 -0.53 14.12 -3.82
N PHE A 176 -0.78 13.76 -5.07
CA PHE A 176 -1.08 14.71 -6.16
C PHE A 176 -2.59 14.94 -6.26
N LYS A 177 -3.02 16.20 -6.13
CA LYS A 177 -4.45 16.58 -6.02
C LYS A 177 -5.31 16.20 -7.21
N GLN A 178 -4.72 16.14 -8.41
CA GLN A 178 -5.44 15.96 -9.68
C GLN A 178 -5.08 14.67 -10.41
N ILE A 179 -4.26 13.81 -9.82
CA ILE A 179 -3.90 12.51 -10.40
C ILE A 179 -4.77 11.44 -9.76
N LYS A 180 -5.50 10.69 -10.60
CA LYS A 180 -6.29 9.56 -10.15
C LYS A 180 -5.39 8.34 -9.97
N SER A 181 -5.59 7.64 -8.86
CA SER A 181 -5.16 6.26 -8.69
C SER A 181 -5.89 5.37 -9.68
N GLU A 182 -5.16 4.48 -10.33
CA GLU A 182 -5.71 3.51 -11.25
C GLU A 182 -5.21 2.11 -10.90
N VAL A 183 -6.07 1.13 -11.08
CA VAL A 183 -5.75 -0.29 -10.87
C VAL A 183 -5.29 -0.86 -12.21
N LYS A 184 -4.05 -1.35 -12.25
CA LYS A 184 -3.44 -1.93 -13.45
C LYS A 184 -3.17 -3.41 -13.21
N ASN A 185 -3.54 -4.24 -14.17
CA ASN A 185 -3.14 -5.64 -14.16
C ASN A 185 -1.65 -5.72 -14.46
N THR A 186 -0.92 -6.50 -13.68
CA THR A 186 0.50 -6.75 -13.84
C THR A 186 0.73 -8.25 -13.92
N HIS A 187 1.64 -8.66 -14.78
CA HIS A 187 2.06 -10.05 -14.91
C HIS A 187 3.53 -10.16 -14.51
N PHE A 188 3.82 -11.03 -13.54
CA PHE A 188 5.18 -11.31 -13.11
C PHE A 188 5.51 -12.78 -13.36
N SER A 189 6.64 -13.04 -14.03
CA SER A 189 7.10 -14.39 -14.35
C SER A 189 8.58 -14.52 -14.06
N SER A 190 8.96 -15.49 -13.24
CA SER A 190 10.36 -15.85 -13.01
C SER A 190 10.48 -17.32 -12.60
N ARG A 191 11.64 -17.93 -12.85
CA ARG A 191 11.91 -19.30 -12.38
C ARG A 191 11.92 -19.41 -10.85
N ALA A 192 12.39 -18.37 -10.16
CA ALA A 192 12.55 -18.38 -8.70
C ALA A 192 11.24 -18.16 -7.94
N PHE A 193 10.34 -17.33 -8.47
CA PHE A 193 9.09 -16.93 -7.79
C PHE A 193 7.82 -17.39 -8.53
N GLY A 194 7.96 -18.12 -9.63
CA GLY A 194 6.84 -18.59 -10.45
C GLY A 194 6.21 -17.49 -11.30
N GLN A 195 5.02 -17.81 -11.83
CA GLN A 195 4.15 -16.89 -12.54
C GLN A 195 3.03 -16.42 -11.62
N ARG A 196 2.76 -15.12 -11.61
CA ARG A 196 1.69 -14.50 -10.84
C ARG A 196 1.09 -13.35 -11.61
N ASP A 197 -0.22 -13.38 -11.76
CA ASP A 197 -1.01 -12.20 -12.11
C ASP A 197 -1.32 -11.45 -10.82
N SER A 198 -1.06 -10.15 -10.83
CA SER A 198 -1.32 -9.26 -9.69
C SER A 198 -1.99 -7.99 -10.20
N LYS A 199 -2.58 -7.24 -9.29
CA LYS A 199 -3.01 -5.87 -9.53
C LYS A 199 -2.05 -4.92 -8.81
N GLU A 200 -1.83 -3.76 -9.41
CA GLU A 200 -1.08 -2.66 -8.82
C GLU A 200 -1.96 -1.42 -8.85
N THR A 201 -2.12 -0.76 -7.71
CA THR A 201 -2.86 0.50 -7.60
C THR A 201 -1.87 1.64 -7.45
N THR A 202 -1.92 2.65 -8.30
CA THR A 202 -0.97 3.78 -8.22
C THR A 202 -1.32 4.72 -7.07
N LEU A 203 -0.42 4.85 -6.09
CA LEU A 203 -0.53 5.81 -4.98
C LEU A 203 0.66 6.78 -5.02
N ASP A 204 0.64 7.73 -5.95
CA ASP A 204 1.77 8.64 -6.17
C ASP A 204 2.19 9.36 -4.88
N GLY A 205 3.47 9.22 -4.52
CA GLY A 205 4.04 9.79 -3.30
C GLY A 205 3.85 8.98 -2.02
N ARG A 206 3.22 7.79 -2.08
CA ARG A 206 3.07 6.84 -0.96
C ARG A 206 3.69 5.49 -1.31
N LEU A 207 4.45 4.91 -0.38
CA LEU A 207 4.96 3.55 -0.51
C LEU A 207 3.84 2.54 -0.24
N GLN A 208 3.94 1.37 -0.85
CA GLN A 208 3.02 0.26 -0.61
C GLN A 208 3.81 -0.97 -0.21
N LEU A 209 3.40 -1.63 0.87
CA LEU A 209 3.95 -2.90 1.33
C LEU A 209 2.81 -3.84 1.69
N ASP A 210 2.41 -4.65 0.70
CA ASP A 210 1.45 -5.73 0.91
C ASP A 210 2.17 -6.91 1.59
N VAL A 211 1.79 -7.19 2.83
CA VAL A 211 2.45 -8.22 3.65
C VAL A 211 2.26 -9.60 3.02
N LEU A 212 1.16 -9.88 2.32
CA LEU A 212 1.00 -11.16 1.62
C LEU A 212 2.08 -11.34 0.54
N GLN A 213 2.35 -10.29 -0.25
CA GLN A 213 3.38 -10.36 -1.29
C GLN A 213 4.77 -10.54 -0.69
N PHE A 214 5.07 -9.83 0.40
CA PHE A 214 6.30 -10.01 1.16
C PHE A 214 6.45 -11.47 1.64
N MET A 215 5.43 -12.02 2.29
CA MET A 215 5.47 -13.39 2.82
C MET A 215 5.71 -14.40 1.70
N GLN A 216 5.05 -14.25 0.56
CA GLN A 216 5.20 -15.14 -0.59
C GLN A 216 6.53 -15.00 -1.33
N ARG A 217 7.31 -13.94 -1.09
CA ARG A 217 8.64 -13.71 -1.67
C ARG A 217 9.74 -14.22 -0.74
N GLU A 218 9.65 -13.90 0.54
CA GLU A 218 10.72 -14.16 1.52
C GLU A 218 10.59 -15.52 2.23
N HIS A 219 9.39 -16.11 2.26
CA HIS A 219 9.13 -17.34 3.00
C HIS A 219 8.51 -18.42 2.12
N LYS A 220 8.87 -19.69 2.38
CA LYS A 220 8.25 -20.88 1.75
C LYS A 220 7.33 -21.55 2.76
N LEU A 221 6.06 -21.17 2.74
CA LEU A 221 5.05 -21.64 3.68
C LEU A 221 4.09 -22.64 3.04
N ARG A 222 3.46 -23.49 3.86
CA ARG A 222 2.39 -24.39 3.41
C ARG A 222 1.08 -23.66 3.11
N SER A 223 0.81 -22.60 3.87
CA SER A 223 -0.37 -21.74 3.73
C SER A 223 0.06 -20.28 3.91
N TYR A 224 -0.47 -19.40 3.06
CA TYR A 224 -0.30 -17.95 3.13
C TYR A 224 -1.62 -17.26 3.50
N SER A 225 -2.49 -17.92 4.26
CA SER A 225 -3.59 -17.20 4.91
C SER A 225 -3.03 -16.37 6.06
N LEU A 226 -3.66 -15.22 6.33
CA LEU A 226 -3.26 -14.36 7.45
C LEU A 226 -3.23 -15.15 8.77
N ASN A 227 -4.24 -15.99 9.01
CA ASN A 227 -4.29 -16.84 10.21
C ASN A 227 -3.08 -17.80 10.30
N SER A 228 -2.72 -18.50 9.22
CA SER A 228 -1.56 -19.42 9.22
C SER A 228 -0.25 -18.67 9.45
N VAL A 229 -0.08 -17.50 8.83
CA VAL A 229 1.11 -16.67 8.99
C VAL A 229 1.20 -16.12 10.42
N CYS A 230 0.11 -15.60 10.97
CA CYS A 230 0.08 -15.12 12.36
C CYS A 230 0.34 -16.25 13.36
N ALA A 231 -0.23 -17.44 13.16
CA ALA A 231 0.04 -18.58 14.03
C ALA A 231 1.53 -18.97 14.02
N GLN A 232 2.16 -18.99 12.83
CA GLN A 232 3.56 -19.36 12.70
C GLN A 232 4.52 -18.30 13.24
N PHE A 233 4.28 -17.02 12.94
CA PHE A 233 5.23 -15.96 13.26
C PHE A 233 4.91 -15.21 14.53
N LEU A 234 3.63 -14.98 14.86
CA LEU A 234 3.22 -14.29 16.09
C LEU A 234 2.93 -15.25 17.25
N GLY A 235 2.65 -16.53 16.96
CA GLY A 235 2.22 -17.50 17.98
C GLY A 235 0.77 -17.32 18.41
N GLU A 236 -0.02 -16.58 17.63
CA GLU A 236 -1.42 -16.26 17.91
C GLU A 236 -2.32 -16.83 16.82
N GLN A 237 -3.42 -17.46 17.21
CA GLN A 237 -4.48 -17.80 16.28
C GLN A 237 -5.49 -16.65 16.21
N LYS A 238 -5.91 -16.36 14.99
CA LYS A 238 -7.02 -15.44 14.75
C LYS A 238 -8.32 -16.15 15.10
N GLU A 239 -9.25 -15.44 15.75
CA GLU A 239 -10.63 -15.89 15.84
C GLU A 239 -11.23 -15.75 14.44
N ASP A 240 -11.55 -16.85 13.79
CA ASP A 240 -12.04 -16.83 12.42
C ASP A 240 -13.54 -16.47 12.40
N VAL A 241 -13.88 -15.32 11.79
CA VAL A 241 -15.28 -14.98 11.48
C VAL A 241 -15.52 -15.44 10.07
N HIS A 242 -16.24 -16.56 9.92
CA HIS A 242 -16.54 -17.09 8.61
C HIS A 242 -17.35 -16.08 7.79
N HIS A 243 -16.99 -15.90 6.51
CA HIS A 243 -17.59 -14.89 5.61
C HIS A 243 -19.12 -14.96 5.55
N SER A 244 -19.71 -16.14 5.73
CA SER A 244 -21.17 -16.33 5.72
C SER A 244 -21.89 -15.63 6.89
N VAL A 245 -21.18 -15.31 7.96
CA VAL A 245 -21.71 -14.71 9.19
C VAL A 245 -21.54 -13.19 9.18
N ILE A 246 -20.68 -12.63 8.31
CA ILE A 246 -20.45 -11.18 8.19
C ILE A 246 -21.76 -10.45 7.90
N THR A 247 -22.54 -10.94 6.92
CA THR A 247 -23.83 -10.36 6.55
C THR A 247 -24.83 -10.40 7.71
N GLU A 248 -24.86 -11.49 8.48
CA GLU A 248 -25.73 -11.63 9.64
C GLU A 248 -25.33 -10.68 10.78
N LEU A 249 -24.03 -10.53 11.04
CA LEU A 249 -23.51 -9.58 12.02
C LEU A 249 -23.78 -8.13 11.62
N GLN A 250 -23.68 -7.81 10.33
CA GLN A 250 -23.95 -6.47 9.85
C GLN A 250 -25.42 -6.09 9.98
N ASN A 251 -26.33 -6.98 9.56
CA ASN A 251 -27.77 -6.75 9.58
C ASN A 251 -28.39 -6.87 10.99
N GLY A 252 -27.61 -7.30 11.99
CA GLY A 252 -28.00 -7.38 13.38
C GLY A 252 -27.99 -6.03 14.13
N THR A 253 -27.55 -6.07 15.38
CA THR A 253 -27.55 -4.95 16.31
C THR A 253 -26.25 -4.12 16.24
N PRO A 254 -26.21 -2.94 16.86
CA PRO A 254 -24.95 -2.20 17.04
C PRO A 254 -23.84 -3.02 17.72
N GLU A 255 -24.18 -3.97 18.59
CA GLU A 255 -23.25 -4.89 19.26
C GLU A 255 -22.70 -5.96 18.31
N SER A 256 -23.50 -6.49 17.38
CA SER A 256 -22.99 -7.44 16.39
C SER A 256 -22.04 -6.76 15.41
N ARG A 257 -22.35 -5.50 15.02
CA ARG A 257 -21.42 -4.66 14.24
C ARG A 257 -20.16 -4.30 15.03
N ARG A 258 -20.27 -4.08 16.35
CA ARG A 258 -19.10 -3.91 17.22
C ARG A 258 -18.20 -5.14 17.23
N ARG A 259 -18.76 -6.35 17.22
CA ARG A 259 -17.98 -7.59 17.12
C ARG A 259 -17.23 -7.67 15.79
N LEU A 260 -17.92 -7.38 14.68
CA LEU A 260 -17.30 -7.29 13.36
C LEU A 260 -16.20 -6.21 13.33
N ALA A 261 -16.41 -5.11 14.04
CA ALA A 261 -15.43 -4.04 14.17
C ALA A 261 -14.17 -4.39 14.93
N ILE A 262 -14.28 -5.14 16.02
CA ILE A 262 -13.11 -5.64 16.73
C ILE A 262 -12.33 -6.62 15.86
N TYR A 263 -13.03 -7.44 15.08
CA TYR A 263 -12.41 -8.37 14.13
C TYR A 263 -11.62 -7.64 13.05
N CYS A 264 -12.23 -6.69 12.33
CA CYS A 264 -11.52 -5.90 11.31
C CYS A 264 -10.38 -5.06 11.90
N LEU A 265 -10.56 -4.47 13.10
CA LEU A 265 -9.48 -3.78 13.80
C LEU A 265 -8.27 -4.70 14.06
N LYS A 266 -8.52 -5.96 14.43
CA LYS A 266 -7.46 -6.96 14.63
C LYS A 266 -6.79 -7.30 13.30
N ASP A 267 -7.56 -7.53 12.24
CA ASP A 267 -7.03 -7.85 10.91
C ASP A 267 -6.20 -6.73 10.30
N ALA A 268 -6.58 -5.47 10.49
CA ALA A 268 -5.74 -4.34 10.12
C ALA A 268 -4.47 -4.21 10.98
N TYR A 269 -4.48 -4.67 12.23
CA TYR A 269 -3.32 -4.55 13.12
C TYR A 269 -2.29 -5.69 12.95
N LEU A 270 -2.73 -6.89 12.55
CA LEU A 270 -1.84 -8.03 12.38
C LEU A 270 -0.73 -7.82 11.32
N PRO A 271 -0.98 -7.19 10.15
CA PRO A 271 0.05 -6.85 9.17
C PRO A 271 1.15 -5.95 9.74
N GLN A 272 0.78 -4.94 10.54
CA GLN A 272 1.74 -4.08 11.24
C GLN A 272 2.62 -4.92 12.17
N ARG A 273 2.03 -5.77 13.01
CA ARG A 273 2.79 -6.64 13.92
C ARG A 273 3.71 -7.61 13.21
N LEU A 274 3.26 -8.17 12.09
CA LEU A 274 4.08 -9.04 11.25
C LEU A 274 5.26 -8.28 10.66
N MET A 275 4.99 -7.09 10.10
CA MET A 275 6.02 -6.22 9.52
C MET A 275 7.09 -5.85 10.57
N ASP A 276 6.67 -5.50 11.79
CA ASP A 276 7.58 -5.15 12.89
C ASP A 276 8.38 -6.37 13.36
N LYS A 277 7.72 -7.51 13.60
CA LYS A 277 8.39 -8.73 14.09
C LYS A 277 9.40 -9.29 13.10
N LEU A 278 9.12 -9.17 11.81
CA LEU A 278 9.99 -9.65 10.72
C LEU A 278 10.96 -8.57 10.23
N MET A 279 10.89 -7.36 10.80
CA MET A 279 11.69 -6.20 10.40
C MET A 279 11.60 -5.91 8.89
N CYS A 280 10.44 -6.16 8.26
CA CYS A 280 10.31 -6.15 6.80
C CYS A 280 10.76 -4.81 6.21
N PHE A 281 10.29 -3.71 6.81
CA PHE A 281 10.57 -2.36 6.34
C PHE A 281 12.06 -2.00 6.46
N VAL A 282 12.71 -2.38 7.56
CA VAL A 282 14.14 -2.17 7.80
C VAL A 282 14.96 -2.95 6.77
N ASN A 283 14.67 -4.25 6.62
CA ASN A 283 15.38 -5.12 5.68
C ASN A 283 15.25 -4.62 4.23
N TYR A 284 14.07 -4.15 3.83
CA TYR A 284 13.85 -3.61 2.48
C TYR A 284 14.44 -2.21 2.29
N THR A 285 14.47 -1.37 3.33
CA THR A 285 15.18 -0.09 3.29
C THR A 285 16.67 -0.31 3.05
N GLU A 286 17.30 -1.23 3.79
CA GLU A 286 18.71 -1.58 3.61
C GLU A 286 18.96 -2.20 2.23
N MET A 287 18.09 -3.09 1.76
CA MET A 287 18.19 -3.64 0.41
C MET A 287 18.11 -2.55 -0.68
N ALA A 288 17.22 -1.57 -0.53
CA ALA A 288 17.07 -0.45 -1.46
C ALA A 288 18.29 0.49 -1.46
N ARG A 289 18.88 0.73 -0.28
CA ARG A 289 20.12 1.51 -0.11
C ARG A 289 21.31 0.82 -0.76
N VAL A 290 21.53 -0.46 -0.45
CA VAL A 290 22.67 -1.25 -0.96
C VAL A 290 22.59 -1.41 -2.47
N THR A 291 21.42 -1.77 -3.00
CA THR A 291 21.28 -2.05 -4.44
C THR A 291 20.99 -0.81 -5.27
N GLY A 292 20.64 0.32 -4.64
CA GLY A 292 20.39 1.60 -5.30
C GLY A 292 19.10 1.67 -6.11
N VAL A 293 18.15 0.78 -5.86
CA VAL A 293 16.83 0.75 -6.54
C VAL A 293 15.74 1.42 -5.69
N PRO A 294 14.67 1.96 -6.29
CA PRO A 294 13.49 2.42 -5.55
C PRO A 294 12.87 1.31 -4.68
N PHE A 295 12.30 1.67 -3.53
CA PHE A 295 11.72 0.72 -2.56
C PHE A 295 10.68 -0.22 -3.18
N ASN A 296 9.69 0.32 -3.90
CA ASN A 296 8.62 -0.49 -4.50
C ASN A 296 9.13 -1.49 -5.56
N PHE A 297 10.33 -1.29 -6.14
CA PHE A 297 10.92 -2.28 -7.07
C PHE A 297 11.27 -3.60 -6.39
N LEU A 298 11.48 -3.59 -5.06
CA LEU A 298 11.75 -4.81 -4.31
C LEU A 298 10.55 -5.77 -4.31
N LEU A 299 9.33 -5.22 -4.39
CA LEU A 299 8.08 -5.99 -4.45
C LEU A 299 7.58 -6.21 -5.88
N SER A 300 7.78 -5.27 -6.81
CA SER A 300 7.24 -5.36 -8.17
C SER A 300 8.21 -5.97 -9.20
N ARG A 301 9.52 -6.01 -8.91
CA ARG A 301 10.56 -6.47 -9.85
C ARG A 301 11.35 -7.65 -9.30
N GLY A 302 12.11 -8.29 -10.18
CA GLY A 302 12.99 -9.42 -9.85
C GLY A 302 14.41 -8.96 -9.48
N GLN A 303 15.34 -9.91 -9.35
CA GLN A 303 16.71 -9.62 -8.93
C GLN A 303 17.54 -8.88 -10.01
N SER A 304 17.20 -9.04 -11.29
CA SER A 304 17.97 -8.46 -12.40
C SER A 304 18.09 -6.94 -12.34
N ILE A 305 17.03 -6.23 -11.94
CA ILE A 305 17.06 -4.75 -11.86
C ILE A 305 18.04 -4.24 -10.79
N LYS A 306 18.23 -5.02 -9.71
CA LYS A 306 19.17 -4.70 -8.63
C LYS A 306 20.61 -4.80 -9.09
N VAL A 307 20.93 -5.89 -9.82
CA VAL A 307 22.26 -6.08 -10.42
C VAL A 307 22.52 -5.02 -11.48
N LEU A 308 21.52 -4.74 -12.32
CA LEU A 308 21.63 -3.73 -13.36
C LEU A 308 21.90 -2.34 -12.76
N SER A 309 21.17 -1.95 -11.72
CA SER A 309 21.41 -0.67 -11.02
C SER A 309 22.84 -0.55 -10.51
N GLN A 310 23.36 -1.59 -9.86
CA GLN A 310 24.74 -1.62 -9.36
C GLN A 310 25.77 -1.54 -10.50
N LEU A 311 25.53 -2.28 -11.59
CA LEU A 311 26.41 -2.26 -12.76
C LEU A 311 26.47 -0.88 -13.41
N TYR A 312 25.33 -0.23 -13.63
CA TYR A 312 25.30 1.15 -14.18
C TYR A 312 26.00 2.15 -13.26
N ARG A 313 25.83 2.04 -11.94
CA ARG A 313 26.53 2.92 -10.98
C ARG A 313 28.04 2.74 -11.06
N LYS A 314 28.51 1.50 -11.09
CA LYS A 314 29.95 1.20 -11.18
C LYS A 314 30.53 1.62 -12.52
N ALA A 315 29.85 1.32 -13.63
CA ALA A 315 30.27 1.75 -14.97
C ALA A 315 30.37 3.28 -15.07
N ASN A 316 29.37 4.02 -14.56
CA ASN A 316 29.39 5.48 -14.55
C ASN A 316 30.56 6.05 -13.74
N SER A 317 30.93 5.42 -12.62
CA SER A 317 32.08 5.86 -11.80
C SER A 317 33.44 5.67 -12.49
N GLU A 318 33.53 4.75 -13.46
CA GLU A 318 34.75 4.42 -14.18
C GLU A 318 34.76 4.96 -15.63
N GLY A 319 33.72 5.70 -16.03
CA GLY A 319 33.60 6.25 -17.39
C GLY A 319 33.26 5.22 -18.47
N TYR A 320 32.69 4.07 -18.08
CA TYR A 320 32.25 3.04 -19.00
C TYR A 320 30.80 3.24 -19.44
N ILE A 321 30.52 2.82 -20.68
CA ILE A 321 29.17 2.71 -21.24
C ILE A 321 28.80 1.23 -21.31
N ILE A 322 27.58 0.89 -20.89
CA ILE A 322 27.07 -0.47 -20.98
C ILE A 322 26.44 -0.67 -22.37
N PRO A 323 26.94 -1.60 -23.19
CA PRO A 323 26.38 -1.86 -24.50
C PRO A 323 24.97 -2.48 -24.37
N SER A 324 24.04 -2.03 -25.21
CA SER A 324 22.71 -2.61 -25.32
C SER A 324 22.72 -3.76 -26.33
N SER A 325 22.91 -5.00 -25.88
CA SER A 325 22.68 -6.18 -26.71
C SER A 325 21.19 -6.57 -26.66
N LYS A 326 20.55 -6.71 -27.84
CA LYS A 326 19.25 -7.37 -27.90
C LYS A 326 19.49 -8.86 -27.64
N GLY A 327 19.12 -9.34 -26.46
CA GLY A 327 19.11 -10.79 -26.21
C GLY A 327 18.12 -11.47 -27.14
N GLU A 328 18.51 -12.55 -27.80
CA GLU A 328 17.61 -13.47 -28.50
C GLU A 328 16.73 -14.23 -27.48
N GLY A 329 15.84 -13.51 -26.80
CA GLY A 329 14.71 -14.11 -26.12
C GLY A 329 13.62 -14.34 -27.17
N LYS A 330 13.37 -15.60 -27.55
CA LYS A 330 12.33 -16.02 -28.51
C LYS A 330 11.04 -15.19 -28.33
N SER A 331 10.84 -14.21 -29.19
CA SER A 331 9.57 -13.52 -29.37
C SER A 331 8.68 -14.43 -30.21
N THR A 332 7.87 -15.27 -29.58
CA THR A 332 6.73 -15.90 -30.27
C THR A 332 5.63 -14.87 -30.41
N LEU A 333 5.79 -13.90 -31.30
CA LEU A 333 4.71 -13.16 -31.96
C LEU A 333 5.29 -12.55 -33.26
N PRO A 334 4.69 -12.80 -34.43
CA PRO A 334 5.29 -12.49 -35.71
C PRO A 334 5.31 -10.97 -35.99
N PRO A 335 6.30 -10.48 -36.77
CA PRO A 335 6.35 -9.10 -37.20
C PRO A 335 5.44 -8.88 -38.41
N SER A 336 4.41 -8.04 -38.24
CA SER A 336 3.66 -7.39 -39.31
C SER A 336 2.92 -6.21 -38.65
N VAL A 337 2.95 -4.96 -39.10
CA VAL A 337 3.23 -4.33 -40.40
C VAL A 337 3.76 -2.91 -40.10
N PHE A 338 4.65 -2.45 -40.98
CA PHE A 338 5.21 -1.09 -41.20
C PHE A 338 4.68 0.10 -40.41
#